data_AF-A0A6S7DBS4-F1
#
_entry.id   AF-A0A6S7DBS4-F1
#
_cell.length_a   1.000
_cell.length_b   1.000
_cell.length_c   1.000
_cell.angle_alpha   90.00
_cell.angle_beta   90.00
_cell.angle_gamma   90.00
#
_symmetry.space_group_name_H-M   'P 1'
#
loop_
_entity.id
_entity.type
_entity.pdbx_description
1 polymer ?
#
loop_
_entity_poly.entity_id
_entity_poly.type
_entity_poly.pdbx_seq_one_letter_code
_entity_poly.pdbx_strand_id
1 'polypeptide(L)'
;MVRNLVVASALALGLAGCSLGISQDGSSPHSEFKAPVAFKDAYATTVRQANACLRSTDNAYRVVSSLDEGAQSAVVRVLAPYSDNEMTRVDLKAAGPKTTETRIVMWGKGTWDAAAMRAMQDAIYYGMSSCASYMPLDPRPPVKPSRDLPK
;
A
#
# COMPACT_ATOMS: atom_id res chain seq x y z
N MET A 1 -9.29 -5.05 63.46
CA MET A 1 -10.31 -4.26 62.74
C MET A 1 -9.62 -3.12 61.99
N VAL A 2 -9.49 -3.21 60.66
CA VAL A 2 -9.60 -2.14 59.62
C VAL A 2 -9.45 -2.90 58.29
N ARG A 3 -10.53 -3.39 57.65
CA ARG A 3 -11.43 -2.74 56.67
C ARG A 3 -10.78 -2.50 55.29
N ASN A 4 -11.20 -3.32 54.33
CA ASN A 4 -11.23 -3.17 52.86
C ASN A 4 -10.42 -2.04 52.19
N LEU A 5 -9.55 -2.41 51.24
CA LEU A 5 -9.42 -1.71 49.97
C LEU A 5 -9.21 -2.72 48.82
N VAL A 6 -10.33 -3.07 48.18
CA VAL A 6 -10.38 -3.54 46.79
C VAL A 6 -10.50 -2.29 45.93
N VAL A 7 -9.48 -1.94 45.13
CA VAL A 7 -9.64 -0.99 44.00
C VAL A 7 -8.67 -1.32 42.85
N ALA A 8 -9.27 -1.82 41.77
CA ALA A 8 -8.99 -1.57 40.35
C ALA A 8 -7.62 -1.93 39.74
N SER A 9 -7.46 -3.21 39.36
CA SER A 9 -6.71 -3.58 38.15
C SER A 9 -7.64 -3.45 36.94
N ALA A 10 -7.82 -2.23 36.42
CA ALA A 10 -8.69 -1.96 35.28
C ALA A 10 -7.92 -1.23 34.16
N LEU A 11 -7.74 -1.95 33.07
CA LEU A 11 -7.54 -1.48 31.69
C LEU A 11 -6.43 -0.45 31.42
N ALA A 12 -5.25 -0.97 31.05
CA ALA A 12 -4.31 -0.26 30.18
C ALA A 12 -3.93 -1.09 28.92
N LEU A 13 -4.85 -1.92 28.42
CA LEU A 13 -4.74 -2.56 27.10
C LEU A 13 -5.62 -1.78 26.12
N GLY A 14 -5.11 -0.64 25.64
CA GLY A 14 -5.88 0.24 24.77
C GLY A 14 -5.06 1.26 23.97
N LEU A 15 -3.76 1.00 23.76
CA LEU A 15 -2.94 1.71 22.78
C LEU A 15 -2.60 0.75 21.63
N ALA A 16 -3.60 0.02 21.12
CA ALA A 16 -3.51 -0.53 19.78
C ALA A 16 -3.42 0.68 18.85
N GLY A 17 -2.19 1.03 18.50
CA GLY A 17 -1.84 2.29 17.87
C GLY A 17 -2.64 2.51 16.58
N CYS A 18 -2.95 3.77 16.31
CA CYS A 18 -3.26 4.21 14.96
C CYS A 18 -2.03 3.89 14.09
N SER A 19 -1.98 2.69 13.49
CA SER A 19 -0.86 2.29 12.64
C SER A 19 -0.78 3.26 11.46
N LEU A 20 0.33 3.99 11.41
CA LEU A 20 0.71 4.85 10.30
C LEU A 20 1.58 4.01 9.37
N GLY A 21 1.11 3.77 8.14
CA GLY A 21 1.75 2.88 7.18
C GLY A 21 1.15 1.47 7.17
N ILE A 22 1.66 0.63 6.26
CA ILE A 22 1.20 -0.74 6.00
C ILE A 22 1.06 -1.50 7.33
N SER A 23 -0.11 -2.09 7.52
CA SER A 23 -0.42 -2.79 8.75
C SER A 23 0.27 -4.16 8.78
N GLN A 24 0.84 -4.52 9.93
CA GLN A 24 1.55 -5.79 10.12
C GLN A 24 0.61 -7.00 10.25
N ASP A 25 -0.67 -6.75 10.52
CA ASP A 25 -1.72 -7.78 10.61
C ASP A 25 -2.26 -8.22 9.24
N GLY A 26 -1.73 -7.67 8.14
CA GLY A 26 -2.13 -8.03 6.78
C GLY A 26 -3.44 -7.40 6.30
N SER A 27 -4.05 -6.50 7.08
CA SER A 27 -5.29 -5.79 6.68
C SER A 27 -5.10 -4.77 5.56
N SER A 28 -3.85 -4.43 5.24
CA SER A 28 -3.50 -3.52 4.16
C SER A 28 -3.87 -4.09 2.77
N PRO A 29 -4.46 -3.27 1.88
CA PRO A 29 -4.72 -3.66 0.49
C PRO A 29 -3.46 -4.19 -0.17
N HIS A 30 -3.60 -5.34 -0.83
CA HIS A 30 -2.51 -5.97 -1.56
C HIS A 30 -3.00 -6.61 -2.85
N SER A 31 -2.09 -6.78 -3.80
CA SER A 31 -2.32 -7.46 -5.07
C SER A 31 -1.08 -8.26 -5.44
N GLU A 32 -1.28 -9.50 -5.89
CA GLU A 32 -0.24 -10.38 -6.39
C GLU A 32 -0.60 -10.83 -7.81
N PHE A 33 0.30 -10.62 -8.77
CA PHE A 33 0.04 -10.93 -10.16
C PHE A 33 1.33 -11.18 -10.95
N LYS A 34 1.17 -11.81 -12.11
CA LYS A 34 2.25 -11.99 -13.11
C LYS A 34 2.04 -10.98 -14.22
N ALA A 35 2.91 -9.98 -14.27
CA ALA A 35 2.89 -8.96 -15.31
C ALA A 35 3.60 -9.50 -16.57
N PRO A 36 3.01 -9.38 -17.78
CA PRO A 36 3.61 -9.83 -19.04
C PRO A 36 4.67 -8.85 -19.56
N VAL A 37 5.52 -8.35 -18.66
CA VAL A 37 6.60 -7.39 -18.93
C VAL A 37 7.93 -7.93 -18.40
N ALA A 38 9.03 -7.53 -19.04
CA ALA A 38 10.35 -7.89 -18.58
C ALA A 38 10.67 -7.23 -17.23
N PHE A 39 11.47 -7.92 -16.41
CA PHE A 39 11.76 -7.50 -15.04
C PHE A 39 12.34 -6.08 -14.92
N LYS A 40 13.29 -5.71 -15.79
CA LYS A 40 13.90 -4.37 -15.77
C LYS A 40 12.90 -3.27 -16.14
N ASP A 41 11.97 -3.55 -17.06
CA ASP A 41 10.92 -2.61 -17.47
C ASP A 41 9.87 -2.43 -16.37
N ALA A 42 9.48 -3.53 -15.72
CA ALA A 42 8.59 -3.52 -14.55
C ALA A 42 9.20 -2.67 -13.42
N TYR A 43 10.47 -2.91 -13.08
CA TYR A 43 11.19 -2.14 -12.08
C TYR A 43 11.23 -0.65 -12.40
N ALA A 44 11.65 -0.29 -13.62
CA ALA A 44 11.73 1.11 -14.05
C ALA A 44 10.35 1.79 -13.98
N THR A 45 9.29 1.08 -14.37
CA THR A 45 7.92 1.58 -14.35
C THR A 45 7.41 1.80 -12.93
N THR A 46 7.66 0.85 -12.02
CA THR A 46 7.32 0.98 -10.60
C THR A 46 7.98 2.20 -9.97
N VAL A 47 9.27 2.44 -10.26
CA VAL A 47 9.99 3.62 -9.74
C VAL A 47 9.39 4.92 -10.30
N ARG A 48 9.08 4.98 -11.60
CA ARG A 48 8.45 6.17 -12.21
C ARG A 48 7.06 6.43 -11.62
N GLN A 49 6.23 5.40 -11.51
CA GLN A 49 4.88 5.48 -10.97
C GLN A 49 4.89 5.94 -9.51
N ALA A 50 5.78 5.37 -8.68
CA ALA A 50 5.91 5.76 -7.28
C ALA A 50 6.32 7.24 -7.15
N ASN A 51 7.28 7.70 -7.96
CA ASN A 51 7.72 9.09 -7.95
C ASN A 51 6.64 10.06 -8.43
N ALA A 52 5.86 9.68 -9.45
CA ALA A 52 4.84 10.54 -10.02
C ALA A 52 3.60 10.66 -9.13
N CYS A 53 3.19 9.58 -8.45
CA CYS A 53 1.85 9.48 -7.88
C CYS A 53 1.80 9.25 -6.38
N LEU A 54 2.86 8.73 -5.75
CA LEU A 54 2.80 8.26 -4.36
C LEU A 54 3.57 9.16 -3.38
N ARG A 55 4.07 10.31 -3.84
CA ARG A 55 4.86 11.23 -3.02
C ARG A 55 4.05 12.25 -2.22
N SER A 56 2.72 12.17 -2.28
CA SER A 56 1.78 13.23 -1.85
C SER A 56 1.96 14.53 -2.66
N THR A 57 0.99 15.44 -2.56
CA THR A 57 1.00 16.74 -3.28
C THR A 57 2.19 17.61 -2.90
N ASP A 58 2.68 17.47 -1.67
CA ASP A 58 3.82 18.20 -1.11
C ASP A 58 5.17 17.48 -1.32
N ASN A 59 5.19 16.34 -2.01
CA ASN A 59 6.39 15.54 -2.29
C ASN A 59 7.18 15.07 -1.05
N ALA A 60 6.57 15.08 0.13
CA ALA A 60 7.24 14.81 1.39
C ALA A 60 7.63 13.32 1.56
N TYR A 61 6.96 12.41 0.84
CA TYR A 61 7.21 10.98 0.95
C TYR A 61 8.36 10.55 0.05
N ARG A 62 9.19 9.64 0.57
CA ARG A 62 10.46 9.24 -0.04
C ARG A 62 10.29 7.92 -0.80
N VAL A 63 10.69 7.90 -2.06
CA VAL A 63 10.76 6.64 -2.84
C VAL A 63 12.15 6.05 -2.63
N VAL A 64 12.21 4.82 -2.12
CA VAL A 64 13.45 4.06 -1.92
C VAL A 64 13.35 2.76 -2.71
N SER A 65 14.33 2.49 -3.57
CA SER A 65 14.38 1.26 -4.36
C SER A 65 15.65 0.46 -4.06
N SER A 66 15.51 -0.86 -4.10
CA SER A 66 16.60 -1.84 -4.04
C SER A 66 16.48 -2.75 -5.24
N LEU A 67 17.58 -2.99 -5.94
CA LEU A 67 17.65 -3.85 -7.12
C LEU A 67 18.79 -4.86 -6.93
N ASP A 68 18.46 -6.14 -7.02
CA ASP A 68 19.41 -7.24 -7.09
C ASP A 68 19.39 -7.79 -8.52
N GLU A 69 20.41 -7.43 -9.31
CA GLU A 69 20.53 -7.90 -10.69
C GLU A 69 20.84 -9.40 -10.78
N GLY A 70 21.53 -9.97 -9.77
CA GLY A 70 21.90 -11.38 -9.76
C GLY A 70 20.71 -12.28 -9.45
N ALA A 71 19.89 -11.91 -8.46
CA ALA A 71 18.66 -12.62 -8.13
C ALA A 71 17.46 -12.22 -9.02
N GLN A 72 17.66 -11.26 -9.93
CA GLN A 72 16.60 -10.62 -10.74
C GLN A 72 15.38 -10.26 -9.90
N SER A 73 15.64 -9.59 -8.77
CA SER A 73 14.62 -9.18 -7.81
C SER A 73 14.78 -7.72 -7.43
N ALA A 74 13.68 -7.07 -7.09
CA ALA A 74 13.71 -5.68 -6.66
C ALA A 74 12.61 -5.40 -5.64
N VAL A 75 12.86 -4.41 -4.80
CA VAL A 75 11.87 -3.90 -3.85
C VAL A 75 11.81 -2.38 -4.00
N VAL A 76 10.63 -1.84 -4.26
CA VAL A 76 10.37 -0.39 -4.31
C VAL A 76 9.43 -0.03 -3.16
N ARG A 77 9.84 0.94 -2.35
CA ARG A 77 9.11 1.38 -1.16
C ARG A 77 8.84 2.87 -1.23
N VAL A 78 7.70 3.26 -0.68
CA VAL A 78 7.38 4.67 -0.40
C VAL A 78 7.31 4.82 1.11
N LEU A 79 8.17 5.66 1.65
CA LEU A 79 8.33 5.86 3.09
C LEU A 79 7.74 7.21 3.52
N ALA A 80 7.24 7.26 4.75
CA ALA A 80 6.81 8.50 5.38
C ALA A 80 7.97 9.53 5.48
N PRO A 81 7.66 10.83 5.60
CA PRO A 81 8.68 11.88 5.62
C PRO A 81 9.61 11.81 6.84
N TYR A 82 9.06 11.48 8.01
CA TYR A 82 9.74 11.53 9.31
C TYR A 82 9.89 10.18 10.00
N SER A 83 9.47 9.10 9.33
CA SER A 83 9.65 7.72 9.80
C SER A 83 9.98 6.82 8.62
N ASP A 84 10.46 5.61 8.89
CA ASP A 84 10.64 4.58 7.88
C ASP A 84 9.39 3.70 7.72
N ASN A 85 8.22 4.23 8.10
CA ASN A 85 6.96 3.53 7.90
C ASN A 85 6.70 3.40 6.39
N GLU A 86 6.51 2.17 5.95
CA GLU A 86 6.20 1.86 4.55
C GLU A 86 4.74 2.22 4.27
N MET A 87 4.51 3.17 3.38
CA MET A 87 3.19 3.53 2.88
C MET A 87 2.79 2.66 1.69
N THR A 88 3.79 2.23 0.93
CA THR A 88 3.67 1.30 -0.18
C THR A 88 4.92 0.45 -0.25
N ARG A 89 4.75 -0.82 -0.59
CA ARG A 89 5.82 -1.75 -0.91
C ARG A 89 5.45 -2.51 -2.18
N VAL A 90 6.39 -2.56 -3.12
CA VAL A 90 6.28 -3.35 -4.35
C VAL A 90 7.47 -4.28 -4.44
N ASP A 91 7.22 -5.58 -4.33
CA ASP A 91 8.22 -6.63 -4.55
C ASP A 91 8.09 -7.14 -5.99
N LEU A 92 9.22 -7.22 -6.68
CA LEU A 92 9.32 -7.64 -8.09
C LEU A 92 10.32 -8.79 -8.20
N LYS A 93 9.98 -9.80 -8.98
CA LYS A 93 10.88 -10.93 -9.27
C LYS A 93 10.69 -11.42 -10.70
N ALA A 94 11.78 -11.67 -11.41
CA ALA A 94 11.70 -12.30 -12.72
C ALA A 94 11.11 -13.72 -12.60
N ALA A 95 10.10 -14.01 -13.42
CA ALA A 95 9.48 -15.33 -13.53
C ALA A 95 9.63 -15.92 -14.95
N GLY A 96 10.34 -15.22 -15.83
CA GLY A 96 10.65 -15.61 -17.20
C GLY A 96 11.18 -14.43 -18.01
N PRO A 97 11.53 -14.61 -19.30
CA PRO A 97 12.13 -13.56 -20.12
C PRO A 97 11.28 -12.29 -20.28
N LYS A 98 9.95 -12.43 -20.23
CA LYS A 98 8.96 -11.33 -20.35
C LYS A 98 7.85 -11.44 -19.31
N THR A 99 8.16 -12.03 -18.17
CA THR A 99 7.19 -12.23 -17.10
C THR A 99 7.80 -11.83 -15.78
N THR A 100 7.11 -10.98 -15.03
CA THR A 100 7.54 -10.51 -13.72
C THR A 100 6.46 -10.83 -12.69
N GLU A 101 6.83 -11.60 -11.67
CA GLU A 101 6.02 -11.75 -10.47
C GLU A 101 6.08 -10.45 -9.67
N THR A 102 4.90 -9.93 -9.36
CA THR A 102 4.75 -8.64 -8.70
C THR A 102 3.82 -8.80 -7.51
N ARG A 103 4.25 -8.27 -6.36
CA ARG A 103 3.41 -8.09 -5.18
C ARG A 103 3.38 -6.62 -4.80
N ILE A 104 2.19 -6.07 -4.68
CA ILE A 104 1.96 -4.68 -4.24
C ILE A 104 1.27 -4.75 -2.89
N VAL A 105 1.72 -3.95 -1.94
CA VAL A 105 1.04 -3.69 -0.67
C VAL A 105 0.95 -2.18 -0.49
N MET A 106 -0.23 -1.69 -0.11
CA MET A 106 -0.47 -0.27 0.16
C MET A 106 -1.06 -0.09 1.56
N TRP A 107 -0.84 1.08 2.16
CA TRP A 107 -1.35 1.40 3.49
C TRP A 107 -2.87 1.23 3.59
N GLY A 108 -3.62 1.70 2.59
CA GLY A 108 -5.08 1.66 2.52
C GLY A 108 -5.77 2.96 2.94
N LYS A 109 -5.04 4.06 3.14
CA LYS A 109 -5.58 5.38 3.51
C LYS A 109 -5.04 6.49 2.62
N GLY A 110 -5.85 7.52 2.41
CA GLY A 110 -5.47 8.72 1.64
C GLY A 110 -5.03 8.37 0.22
N THR A 111 -3.88 8.92 -0.20
CA THR A 111 -3.27 8.69 -1.53
C THR A 111 -2.82 7.24 -1.76
N TRP A 112 -2.69 6.42 -0.71
CA TRP A 112 -2.24 5.02 -0.79
C TRP A 112 -3.41 4.06 -0.55
N ASP A 113 -4.52 4.26 -1.24
CA ASP A 113 -5.72 3.44 -1.12
C ASP A 113 -5.76 2.27 -2.14
N ALA A 114 -6.87 1.53 -2.17
CA ALA A 114 -7.07 0.45 -3.12
C ALA A 114 -7.10 0.92 -4.59
N ALA A 115 -7.48 2.18 -4.87
CA ALA A 115 -7.47 2.72 -6.22
C ALA A 115 -6.03 3.02 -6.67
N ALA A 116 -5.19 3.57 -5.79
CA ALA A 116 -3.76 3.76 -6.05
C ALA A 116 -3.03 2.43 -6.26
N MET A 117 -3.42 1.37 -5.52
CA MET A 117 -2.90 0.02 -5.72
C MET A 117 -3.23 -0.51 -7.12
N ARG A 118 -4.48 -0.35 -7.58
CA ARG A 118 -4.88 -0.73 -8.95
C ARG A 118 -4.14 0.10 -10.01
N ALA A 119 -3.98 1.41 -9.79
CA ALA A 119 -3.21 2.27 -10.68
C ALA A 119 -1.75 1.83 -10.79
N MET A 120 -1.12 1.40 -9.69
CA MET A 120 0.22 0.81 -9.71
C MET A 120 0.27 -0.52 -10.46
N GLN A 121 -0.73 -1.39 -10.25
CA GLN A 121 -0.85 -2.65 -10.99
C GLN A 121 -0.98 -2.41 -12.49
N ASP A 122 -1.88 -1.52 -12.91
CA ASP A 122 -2.06 -1.12 -14.32
C ASP A 122 -0.77 -0.54 -14.88
N ALA A 123 -0.09 0.30 -14.10
CA ALA A 123 1.16 0.90 -14.55
C ALA A 123 2.22 -0.16 -14.87
N ILE A 124 2.38 -1.15 -14.00
CA ILE A 124 3.32 -2.25 -14.20
C ILE A 124 2.89 -3.15 -15.37
N TYR A 125 1.58 -3.43 -15.48
CA TYR A 125 1.04 -4.32 -16.53
C TYR A 125 1.18 -3.70 -17.92
N TYR A 126 0.90 -2.41 -18.07
CA TYR A 126 0.91 -1.70 -19.36
C TYR A 126 2.19 -0.92 -19.63
N GLY A 127 3.12 -0.82 -18.67
CA GLY A 127 4.37 -0.07 -18.81
C GLY A 127 4.19 1.45 -18.79
N MET A 128 3.05 1.97 -18.35
CA MET A 128 2.66 3.38 -18.43
C MET A 128 2.39 3.97 -17.04
N SER A 129 2.88 5.17 -16.75
CA SER A 129 2.58 5.83 -15.46
C SER A 129 1.26 6.59 -15.50
N SER A 130 0.40 6.37 -14.52
CA SER A 130 -0.89 7.07 -14.34
C SER A 130 -1.32 7.03 -12.88
N CYS A 131 -1.69 8.19 -12.29
CA CYS A 131 -2.12 8.25 -10.89
C CYS A 131 -3.57 7.80 -10.68
N ALA A 132 -4.29 7.47 -11.75
CA ALA A 132 -5.58 6.82 -11.73
C ALA A 132 -5.50 5.49 -12.50
N SER A 133 -6.33 4.52 -12.10
CA SER A 133 -6.47 3.25 -12.84
C SER A 133 -6.89 3.55 -14.28
N TYR A 134 -6.33 2.81 -15.24
CA TYR A 134 -6.70 2.95 -16.65
C TYR A 134 -8.04 2.29 -16.95
N MET A 135 -8.42 1.27 -16.17
CA MET A 135 -9.75 0.67 -16.23
C MET A 135 -10.74 1.42 -15.33
N PRO A 136 -12.01 1.62 -15.77
CA PRO A 136 -13.06 2.15 -14.92
C PRO A 136 -13.19 1.30 -13.66
N LEU A 137 -13.31 1.96 -12.51
CA LEU A 137 -13.73 1.29 -11.29
C LEU A 137 -15.13 0.72 -11.55
N ASP A 138 -15.36 -0.57 -11.26
CA ASP A 138 -16.73 -1.12 -11.24
C ASP A 138 -17.62 -0.18 -10.41
N PRO A 139 -18.83 0.16 -10.88
CA PRO A 139 -19.73 1.05 -10.16
C PRO A 139 -19.90 0.53 -8.73
N ARG A 140 -19.45 1.30 -7.74
CA ARG A 140 -19.68 0.97 -6.33
C ARG A 140 -21.20 0.87 -6.16
N PRO A 141 -21.75 -0.25 -5.65
CA PRO A 141 -23.18 -0.35 -5.40
C PRO A 141 -23.60 0.82 -4.48
N PRO A 142 -24.72 1.49 -4.78
CA PRO A 142 -25.15 2.65 -4.02
C PRO A 142 -25.36 2.25 -2.55
N VAL A 143 -24.60 2.86 -1.65
CA VAL A 143 -24.81 2.70 -0.21
C VAL A 143 -26.11 3.42 0.13
N LYS A 144 -27.15 2.65 0.48
CA LYS A 144 -28.39 3.22 1.01
C LYS A 144 -28.04 3.93 2.31
N PRO A 145 -28.32 5.24 2.47
CA PRO A 145 -28.09 5.91 3.74
C PRO A 145 -28.94 5.22 4.81
N SER A 146 -28.32 4.49 5.74
CA SER A 146 -29.02 4.05 6.95
C SER A 146 -29.14 5.25 7.85
N ARG A 147 -30.28 5.91 7.81
CA ARG A 147 -30.63 6.98 8.75
C ARG A 147 -31.61 6.39 9.76
N ASP A 148 -31.08 5.63 10.72
CA ASP A 148 -31.69 5.58 12.03
C ASP A 148 -31.34 6.90 12.74
N LEU A 149 -32.30 7.83 12.74
CA LEU A 149 -32.38 8.85 13.77
C LEU A 149 -33.67 8.59 14.55
N PRO A 150 -33.61 8.43 15.89
CA PRO A 150 -34.81 8.34 16.70
C PRO A 150 -35.57 9.68 16.66
N LYS A 151 -36.90 9.60 16.67
CA LYS A 151 -37.81 10.75 16.80
C LYS A 151 -37.77 11.35 18.19
#